data_AF-A0A2E7MI51-F1
#
_entry.id   AF-A0A2E7MI51-F1
#
_cell.length_a   1.000
_cell.length_b   1.000
_cell.length_c   1.000
_cell.angle_alpha   90.00
_cell.angle_beta   90.00
_cell.angle_gamma   90.00
#
_symmetry.space_group_name_H-M   'P 1'
#
loop_
_entity.id
_entity.type
_entity.pdbx_description
1 polymer ?
#
loop_
_entity_poly.entity_id
_entity_poly.type
_entity_poly.pdbx_seq_one_letter_code
_entity_poly.pdbx_strand_id
1 'polypeptide(L)'
;MSNSEIIRNSKHLLKNKYNLVMGPYFVGFWILQLIQTPTNSNNFNVSEVDLYSNFGVSLLVILITGPMTLGLYIFTLAFLNEESLEFKKIFSGFKFYFKALFASVIYLVVVLIGFVLFIIPGIVFAMMFSQVYFIIADNPEV
;
A
#
# COMPACT_ATOMS: atom_id res chain seq x y z
N MET A 1 -1.32 25.60 12.20
CA MET A 1 -2.58 25.03 11.67
C MET A 1 -3.34 24.42 12.83
N SER A 2 -4.61 24.80 13.02
CA SER A 2 -5.44 24.26 14.12
C SER A 2 -6.05 22.90 13.73
N ASN A 3 -6.35 22.02 14.70
CA ASN A 3 -7.07 20.75 14.44
C ASN A 3 -8.39 20.99 13.70
N SER A 4 -9.10 22.06 14.07
CA SER A 4 -10.35 22.46 13.41
C SER A 4 -10.15 22.88 11.96
N GLU A 5 -9.00 23.47 11.65
CA GLU A 5 -8.64 23.93 10.32
C GLU A 5 -8.32 22.77 9.40
N ILE A 6 -7.58 21.76 9.88
CA ILE A 6 -7.30 20.51 9.16
C ILE A 6 -8.61 19.82 8.78
N ILE A 7 -9.49 19.57 9.76
CA ILE A 7 -10.77 18.90 9.51
C ILE A 7 -11.62 19.67 8.51
N ARG A 8 -11.70 21.00 8.64
CA ARG A 8 -12.45 21.85 7.72
C ARG A 8 -11.89 21.76 6.30
N ASN A 9 -10.57 21.84 6.14
CA ASN A 9 -9.93 21.80 4.83
C ASN A 9 -10.09 20.42 4.17
N SER A 10 -9.84 19.33 4.90
CA SER A 10 -10.03 17.96 4.38
C SER A 10 -11.48 17.69 3.98
N LYS A 11 -12.46 18.14 4.79
CA LYS A 11 -13.88 17.98 4.48
C LYS A 11 -14.28 18.76 3.23
N HIS A 12 -13.68 19.92 3.01
CA HIS A 12 -13.89 20.71 1.80
C HIS A 12 -13.32 20.00 0.56
N LEU A 13 -12.09 19.49 0.63
CA LEU A 13 -11.42 18.76 -0.46
C LEU A 13 -12.19 17.51 -0.90
N LEU A 14 -12.77 16.78 0.06
CA LEU A 14 -13.49 15.54 -0.21
C LEU A 14 -14.95 15.75 -0.65
N LYS A 15 -15.51 16.95 -0.45
CA LYS A 15 -16.91 17.23 -0.77
C LYS A 15 -17.17 16.97 -2.26
N ASN A 16 -18.16 16.12 -2.55
CA ASN A 16 -18.54 15.66 -3.89
C ASN A 16 -17.48 14.81 -4.64
N LYS A 17 -16.35 14.46 -4.01
CA LYS A 17 -15.29 13.63 -4.62
C LYS A 17 -15.05 12.31 -3.86
N TYR A 18 -15.88 11.96 -2.88
CA TYR A 18 -15.71 10.75 -2.06
C TYR A 18 -15.59 9.45 -2.88
N ASN A 19 -16.45 9.27 -3.88
CA ASN A 19 -16.43 8.10 -4.76
C ASN A 19 -15.14 8.02 -5.60
N LEU A 20 -14.64 9.17 -6.06
CA LEU A 20 -13.45 9.29 -6.87
C LEU A 20 -12.17 8.95 -6.08
N VAL A 21 -12.14 9.25 -4.78
CA VAL A 21 -11.01 8.92 -3.90
C VAL A 21 -11.13 7.49 -3.37
N MET A 22 -12.30 7.08 -2.90
CA MET A 22 -12.50 5.76 -2.27
C MET A 22 -12.39 4.60 -3.26
N GLY A 23 -12.84 4.80 -4.51
CA GLY A 23 -12.80 3.77 -5.56
C GLY A 23 -11.39 3.19 -5.79
N PRO A 24 -10.37 4.01 -6.07
CA PRO A 24 -8.95 3.65 -6.08
C PRO A 24 -8.49 2.74 -4.93
N TYR A 25 -8.76 3.13 -3.68
CA TYR A 25 -8.37 2.37 -2.50
C TYR A 25 -9.11 1.03 -2.42
N PHE A 26 -10.41 1.03 -2.70
CA PHE A 26 -11.22 -0.18 -2.70
C PHE A 26 -10.73 -1.16 -3.76
N VAL A 27 -10.48 -0.69 -4.99
CA VAL A 27 -9.95 -1.54 -6.07
C VAL A 27 -8.55 -2.03 -5.74
N GLY A 28 -7.66 -1.18 -5.22
CA GLY A 28 -6.32 -1.58 -4.79
C GLY A 28 -6.37 -2.68 -3.72
N PHE A 29 -7.27 -2.56 -2.75
CA PHE A 29 -7.49 -3.57 -1.73
C PHE A 29 -7.99 -4.90 -2.35
N TRP A 30 -9.04 -4.85 -3.18
CA TRP A 30 -9.63 -6.03 -3.79
C TRP A 30 -8.73 -6.75 -4.79
N ILE A 31 -7.96 -6.02 -5.60
CA ILE A 31 -7.00 -6.62 -6.55
C ILE A 31 -6.04 -7.56 -5.81
N LEU A 32 -5.55 -7.17 -4.65
CA LEU A 32 -4.62 -8.00 -3.85
C LEU A 32 -5.32 -9.23 -3.26
N GLN A 33 -6.61 -9.13 -2.92
CA GLN A 33 -7.38 -10.27 -2.40
C GLN A 33 -7.73 -11.29 -3.51
N LEU A 34 -7.94 -10.83 -4.74
CA LEU A 34 -8.28 -11.71 -5.88
C LEU A 34 -7.11 -12.59 -6.35
N ILE A 35 -5.87 -12.22 -6.01
CA ILE A 35 -4.67 -13.00 -6.36
C ILE A 35 -4.52 -14.22 -5.44
N GLN A 36 -5.08 -14.18 -4.23
CA GLN A 36 -5.01 -15.29 -3.29
C GLN A 36 -5.91 -16.43 -3.77
N THR A 37 -5.33 -17.60 -4.00
CA THR A 37 -6.08 -18.80 -4.35
C THR A 37 -6.85 -19.28 -3.11
N PRO A 38 -8.18 -19.49 -3.19
CA PRO A 38 -8.93 -20.04 -2.07
C PRO A 38 -8.43 -21.45 -1.78
N THR A 39 -7.66 -21.61 -0.70
CA THR A 39 -7.27 -22.93 -0.22
C THR A 39 -8.45 -23.55 0.50
N ASN A 40 -9.13 -24.51 -0.13
CA ASN A 40 -10.14 -25.35 0.50
C ASN A 40 -9.45 -26.37 1.44
N SER A 41 -8.91 -25.90 2.57
CA SER A 41 -8.29 -26.78 3.57
C SER A 41 -9.35 -27.41 4.47
N ASN A 42 -10.25 -28.21 3.89
CA ASN A 42 -11.24 -28.96 4.67
C ASN A 42 -10.68 -30.31 5.16
N ASN A 43 -9.45 -30.68 4.77
CA ASN A 43 -8.80 -31.93 5.15
C ASN A 43 -7.38 -31.65 5.70
N PHE A 44 -7.04 -32.26 6.83
CA PHE A 44 -5.72 -32.17 7.50
C PHE A 44 -4.55 -32.74 6.66
N ASN A 45 -4.84 -33.31 5.49
CA ASN A 45 -3.84 -33.77 4.53
C ASN A 45 -3.47 -32.62 3.59
N VAL A 46 -2.60 -31.73 4.06
CA VAL A 46 -1.99 -30.71 3.21
C VAL A 46 -1.01 -31.42 2.28
N SER A 47 -1.29 -31.44 0.97
CA SER A 47 -0.38 -32.04 -0.01
C SER A 47 0.82 -31.10 -0.21
N GLU A 48 2.02 -31.62 -0.45
CA GLU A 48 3.21 -30.79 -0.72
C GLU A 48 2.96 -29.78 -1.87
N VAL A 49 2.13 -30.16 -2.83
CA VAL A 49 1.67 -29.32 -3.96
C VAL A 49 0.91 -28.07 -3.49
N ASP A 50 0.16 -28.15 -2.39
CA ASP A 50 -0.60 -27.01 -1.84
C ASP A 50 0.33 -26.00 -1.18
N LEU A 51 1.43 -26.48 -0.58
CA LEU A 51 2.43 -25.60 0.05
C LEU A 51 3.23 -24.81 -0.99
N TYR A 52 3.72 -25.47 -2.05
CA TYR A 52 4.48 -24.80 -3.10
C TYR A 52 3.63 -23.77 -3.87
N SER A 53 2.38 -24.12 -4.17
CA SER A 53 1.46 -23.21 -4.86
C SER A 53 1.13 -21.99 -4.00
N ASN A 54 0.84 -22.16 -2.70
CA ASN A 54 0.54 -21.05 -1.81
C ASN A 54 1.76 -20.14 -1.58
N PHE A 55 2.95 -20.71 -1.43
CA PHE A 55 4.19 -19.93 -1.31
C PHE A 55 4.44 -19.09 -2.58
N GLY A 56 4.28 -19.69 -3.76
CA GLY A 56 4.42 -18.99 -5.05
C GLY A 56 3.44 -17.82 -5.20
N VAL A 57 2.17 -18.04 -4.88
CA VAL A 57 1.14 -16.99 -4.89
C VAL A 57 1.47 -15.87 -3.90
N SER A 58 1.90 -16.22 -2.68
CA SER A 58 2.28 -15.24 -1.64
C SER A 58 3.44 -14.35 -2.10
N LEU A 59 4.44 -14.93 -2.76
CA LEU A 59 5.56 -14.18 -3.30
C LEU A 59 5.11 -13.20 -4.39
N LEU A 60 4.24 -13.62 -5.31
CA LEU A 60 3.67 -12.74 -6.33
C LEU A 60 2.89 -11.57 -5.72
N VAL A 61 2.12 -11.81 -4.66
CA VAL A 61 1.39 -10.75 -3.95
C VAL A 61 2.36 -9.71 -3.39
N ILE A 62 3.45 -10.13 -2.74
CA ILE A 62 4.46 -9.21 -2.20
C ILE A 62 5.09 -8.36 -3.31
N LEU A 63 5.41 -8.97 -4.45
CA LEU A 63 6.02 -8.30 -5.61
C LEU A 63 5.11 -7.24 -6.26
N ILE A 64 3.79 -7.39 -6.15
CA ILE A 64 2.79 -6.45 -6.70
C ILE A 64 2.39 -5.40 -5.64
N THR A 65 2.39 -5.77 -4.37
CA THR A 65 1.92 -4.91 -3.27
C THR A 65 2.75 -3.63 -3.15
N GLY A 66 4.07 -3.70 -3.30
CA GLY A 66 4.94 -2.53 -3.21
C GLY A 66 4.61 -1.42 -4.22
N PRO A 67 4.68 -1.67 -5.54
CA PRO A 67 4.33 -0.66 -6.56
C PRO A 67 2.86 -0.25 -6.52
N MET A 68 1.94 -1.15 -6.16
CA MET A 68 0.52 -0.81 -5.97
C MET A 68 0.35 0.18 -4.81
N THR A 69 1.05 -0.07 -3.69
CA THR A 69 1.09 0.83 -2.54
C THR A 69 1.61 2.19 -2.99
N LEU A 70 2.79 2.27 -3.61
CA LEU A 70 3.33 3.56 -4.09
C LEU A 70 2.35 4.30 -5.01
N GLY A 71 1.66 3.59 -5.92
CA GLY A 71 0.67 4.19 -6.80
C GLY A 71 -0.53 4.82 -6.09
N LEU A 72 -0.99 4.24 -4.97
CA LEU A 72 -2.02 4.86 -4.12
C LEU A 72 -1.53 6.15 -3.44
N TYR A 73 -0.25 6.19 -3.06
CA TYR A 73 0.36 7.39 -2.47
C TYR A 73 0.51 8.50 -3.52
N ILE A 74 0.96 8.16 -4.74
CA ILE A 74 1.00 9.11 -5.87
C ILE A 74 -0.39 9.65 -6.19
N PHE A 75 -1.40 8.77 -6.22
CA PHE A 75 -2.79 9.19 -6.43
C PHE A 75 -3.27 10.15 -5.34
N THR A 76 -2.95 9.86 -4.08
CA THR A 76 -3.34 10.70 -2.93
C THR A 76 -2.66 12.06 -2.98
N LEU A 77 -1.38 12.10 -3.34
CA LEU A 77 -0.67 13.36 -3.47
C LEU A 77 -1.23 14.21 -4.63
N ALA A 78 -1.51 13.58 -5.78
CA ALA A 78 -2.19 14.24 -6.90
C ALA A 78 -3.58 14.79 -6.50
N PHE A 79 -4.32 14.08 -5.65
CA PHE A 79 -5.58 14.56 -5.10
C PHE A 79 -5.41 15.80 -4.21
N LEU A 80 -4.42 15.79 -3.33
CA LEU A 80 -4.14 16.91 -2.43
C LEU A 80 -3.63 18.14 -3.18
N ASN A 81 -2.90 17.94 -4.28
CA ASN A 81 -2.36 19.00 -5.14
C ASN A 81 -3.37 19.49 -6.20
N GLU A 82 -4.63 19.07 -6.14
CA GLU A 82 -5.70 19.43 -7.10
C GLU A 82 -5.38 19.09 -8.57
N GLU A 83 -4.53 18.09 -8.80
CA GLU A 83 -4.20 17.62 -10.15
C GLU A 83 -5.34 16.81 -10.80
N SER A 84 -5.19 16.47 -12.08
CA SER A 84 -6.14 15.58 -12.76
C SER A 84 -6.21 14.21 -12.08
N LEU A 85 -7.40 13.91 -11.56
CA LEU A 85 -7.71 12.67 -10.86
C LEU A 85 -8.15 11.59 -11.84
N GLU A 86 -7.17 10.87 -12.35
CA GLU A 86 -7.42 9.70 -13.18
C GLU A 86 -7.22 8.43 -12.36
N PHE A 87 -8.19 7.52 -12.42
CA PHE A 87 -8.09 6.20 -11.79
C PHE A 87 -6.80 5.45 -12.19
N LYS A 88 -6.34 5.64 -13.44
CA LYS A 88 -5.12 5.03 -13.95
C LYS A 88 -3.85 5.44 -13.18
N LYS A 89 -3.87 6.58 -12.44
CA LYS A 89 -2.72 7.01 -11.63
C LYS A 89 -2.37 6.00 -10.52
N ILE A 90 -3.28 5.15 -10.06
CA ILE A 90 -2.93 4.10 -9.08
C ILE A 90 -1.93 3.09 -9.62
N PHE A 91 -1.82 2.94 -10.95
CA PHE A 91 -0.82 2.07 -11.58
C PHE A 91 0.49 2.80 -11.87
N SER A 92 0.60 4.10 -11.57
CA SER A 92 1.82 4.87 -11.83
C SER A 92 3.00 4.41 -10.97
N GLY A 93 2.75 3.84 -9.78
CA GLY A 93 3.79 3.27 -8.92
C GLY A 93 4.57 2.13 -9.58
N PHE A 94 4.01 1.45 -10.59
CA PHE A 94 4.71 0.44 -11.38
C PHE A 94 5.80 1.04 -12.28
N LYS A 95 5.77 2.35 -12.57
CA LYS A 95 6.88 3.02 -13.28
C LYS A 95 8.16 3.02 -12.45
N PHE A 96 8.03 3.06 -11.13
CA PHE A 96 9.14 3.04 -10.17
C PHE A 96 9.20 1.69 -9.45
N TYR A 97 8.96 0.60 -10.19
CA TYR A 97 8.80 -0.76 -9.65
C TYR A 97 9.87 -1.14 -8.63
N PHE A 98 11.15 -1.08 -9.02
CA PHE A 98 12.26 -1.50 -8.14
C PHE A 98 12.38 -0.60 -6.91
N LYS A 99 12.23 0.72 -7.05
CA LYS A 99 12.26 1.64 -5.90
C LYS A 99 11.13 1.33 -4.92
N ALA A 100 9.92 1.14 -5.42
CA ALA A 100 8.76 0.78 -4.61
C ALA A 100 8.94 -0.58 -3.91
N LEU A 101 9.51 -1.55 -4.62
CA LEU A 101 9.79 -2.88 -4.08
C LEU A 101 10.85 -2.82 -2.97
N PHE A 102 11.99 -2.17 -3.19
CA PHE A 102 13.03 -2.01 -2.17
C PHE A 102 12.50 -1.25 -0.95
N ALA A 103 11.76 -0.16 -1.15
CA ALA A 103 11.13 0.57 -0.06
C ALA A 103 10.21 -0.34 0.79
N SER A 104 9.45 -1.22 0.12
CA SER A 104 8.54 -2.15 0.81
C SER A 104 9.26 -3.24 1.58
N VAL A 105 10.35 -3.77 1.03
CA VAL A 105 11.20 -4.76 1.73
C VAL A 105 11.89 -4.12 2.94
N ILE A 106 12.45 -2.92 2.79
CA ILE A 106 13.09 -2.18 3.89
C ILE A 106 12.06 -1.85 4.96
N TYR A 107 10.89 -1.33 4.58
CA TYR A 107 9.78 -1.06 5.48
C TYR A 107 9.42 -2.32 6.29
N LEU A 108 9.22 -3.45 5.62
CA LEU A 108 8.88 -4.71 6.28
C LEU A 108 9.96 -5.14 7.28
N VAL A 109 11.23 -5.14 6.87
CA VAL A 109 12.35 -5.55 7.72
C VAL A 109 12.47 -4.66 8.96
N VAL A 110 12.42 -3.33 8.79
CA VAL A 110 12.55 -2.39 9.91
C VAL A 110 11.39 -2.52 10.88
N VAL A 111 10.17 -2.65 10.37
CA VAL A 111 8.97 -2.84 11.21
C VAL A 111 9.04 -4.17 11.97
N LEU A 112 9.45 -5.25 11.30
CA LEU A 112 9.64 -6.55 11.95
C LEU A 112 10.71 -6.51 13.04
N ILE A 113 11.85 -5.88 12.78
CA ILE A 113 12.89 -5.67 13.80
C ILE A 113 12.31 -4.87 14.97
N GLY A 114 11.55 -3.81 14.68
CA GLY A 114 10.87 -3.02 15.70
C GLY A 114 9.99 -3.88 16.60
N PHE A 115 9.14 -4.74 16.01
CA PHE A 115 8.27 -5.65 16.74
C PHE A 115 9.02 -6.75 17.51
N VAL A 116 10.13 -7.26 16.97
CA VAL A 116 11.00 -8.24 17.65
C VAL A 116 11.65 -7.62 18.89
N LEU A 117 12.03 -6.35 18.84
CA LEU A 117 12.52 -5.63 20.01
C LEU A 117 11.38 -5.41 21.02
N PHE A 118 10.30 -4.74 20.62
CA PHE A 118 9.08 -4.53 21.42
C PHE A 118 7.90 -4.05 20.54
N ILE A 119 6.66 -4.29 20.99
CA ILE A 119 5.44 -3.87 20.26
C ILE A 119 5.41 -2.36 19.98
N ILE A 120 5.76 -1.53 20.98
CA ILE A 120 5.71 -0.06 20.85
C ILE A 120 6.69 0.45 19.77
N PRO A 121 8.00 0.11 19.79
CA PRO A 121 8.94 0.39 18.70
C PRO A 121 8.47 -0.08 17.32
N GLY A 122 7.86 -1.26 17.21
CA GLY A 122 7.30 -1.75 15.95
C GLY A 122 6.25 -0.80 15.36
N ILE A 123 5.31 -0.34 16.19
CA ILE A 123 4.28 0.63 15.76
C ILE A 123 4.91 1.98 15.40
N VAL A 124 5.88 2.46 16.18
CA VAL A 124 6.58 3.74 15.90
C VAL A 124 7.30 3.67 14.55
N PHE A 125 8.03 2.59 14.27
CA PHE A 125 8.70 2.42 12.98
C PHE A 125 7.70 2.27 11.82
N ALA A 126 6.57 1.57 12.02
CA ALA A 126 5.54 1.47 11.00
C ALA A 126 5.00 2.85 10.59
N MET A 127 4.68 3.71 11.57
CA MET A 127 4.21 5.07 11.28
C MET A 127 5.30 5.98 10.71
N MET A 128 6.54 5.82 11.15
CA MET A 128 7.66 6.64 10.68
C MET A 128 8.02 6.30 9.23
N PHE A 129 8.15 5.01 8.91
CA PHE A 129 8.53 4.57 7.57
C PHE A 129 7.36 4.54 6.58
N SER A 130 6.10 4.60 7.01
CA SER A 130 4.98 4.80 6.08
C SER A 130 5.10 6.10 5.28
N GLN A 131 5.83 7.10 5.81
CA GLN A 131 6.07 8.37 5.13
C GLN A 131 7.03 8.26 3.94
N VAL A 132 7.86 7.22 3.88
CA VAL A 132 8.84 7.02 2.79
C VAL A 132 8.15 6.93 1.43
N TYR A 133 6.96 6.31 1.37
CA TYR A 133 6.19 6.24 0.14
C TYR A 133 5.73 7.61 -0.37
N PHE A 134 5.40 8.56 0.53
CA PHE A 134 5.09 9.93 0.12
C PHE A 134 6.32 10.66 -0.41
N ILE A 135 7.50 10.43 0.18
CA ILE A 135 8.75 11.02 -0.30
C ILE A 135 9.08 10.52 -1.72
N ILE A 136 8.97 9.21 -1.95
CA ILE A 136 9.20 8.61 -3.28
C ILE A 136 8.16 9.09 -4.29
N ALA A 137 6.90 9.27 -3.86
CA ALA A 137 5.83 9.75 -4.73
C ALA A 137 6.05 11.21 -5.17
N ASP A 138 6.52 12.05 -4.26
CA ASP A 138 6.76 13.49 -4.51
C ASP A 138 8.08 13.70 -5.29
N ASN A 139 9.12 12.95 -4.95
CA ASN A 139 10.44 13.04 -5.57
C ASN A 139 10.90 11.65 -6.04
N PRO A 140 10.44 11.19 -7.22
CA PRO A 140 10.77 9.85 -7.69
C PRO A 140 12.23 9.66 -8.11
N GLU A 141 13.03 10.73 -8.19
CA GLU A 141 14.43 10.70 -8.61
C GLU A 141 15.41 10.38 -7.46
N VAL A 142 15.05 10.63 -6.20
CA VAL A 142 15.86 10.29 -5.01
C VAL A 142 15.97 8.80 -4.74
#